data_AF-A0A970ZXV1-F1
#
_entry.id   AF-A0A970ZXV1-F1
#
_cell.length_a   1.000
_cell.length_b   1.000
_cell.length_c   1.000
_cell.angle_alpha   90.00
_cell.angle_beta   90.00
_cell.angle_gamma   90.00
#
_symmetry.space_group_name_H-M   'P 1'
#
loop_
_entity.id
_entity.type
_entity.pdbx_description
1 polymer ?
#
loop_
_entity_poly.entity_id
_entity_poly.type
_entity_poly.pdbx_seq_one_letter_code
_entity_poly.pdbx_strand_id
1 'polypeptide(L)'
;MDREKLRTLPLGHAWTPQTLQQHFAAVVGGVAYPGRRPGHAIVVGLCHPRDRDDFEAHVLDESESEDLGALLRACRALGKRYRPAGMGLYDLFRWIGDGKHVGAREIVYRLNGEPGNEYNRLSIGSTTMLDDPTPYLSIFALLSDLTRPETKRLYLHGSQVQLAMHEIPRDEVAETKLGTAPGIEALGFVIQGLREEAAMIWHRMVHPHDDDEVVNW
;
A
#
# COMPACT_ATOMS: atom_id res chain seq x y z
N MET A 1 0.20 -15.37 -16.75
CA MET A 1 0.28 -14.07 -17.44
C MET A 1 1.73 -13.59 -17.37
N ASP A 2 2.28 -12.94 -18.39
CA ASP A 2 3.65 -12.43 -18.30
C ASP A 2 3.70 -11.02 -17.69
N ARG A 3 4.91 -10.55 -17.34
CA ARG A 3 5.11 -9.22 -16.73
C ARG A 3 4.68 -8.08 -17.68
N GLU A 4 4.83 -8.23 -19.00
CA GLU A 4 4.41 -7.18 -19.94
C GLU A 4 2.89 -6.99 -19.94
N LYS A 5 2.13 -8.09 -19.97
CA LYS A 5 0.67 -8.01 -19.86
C LYS A 5 0.24 -7.44 -18.51
N LEU A 6 0.93 -7.79 -17.42
CA LEU A 6 0.69 -7.23 -16.09
C LEU A 6 0.80 -5.69 -16.05
N ARG A 7 1.73 -5.11 -16.83
CA ARG A 7 1.96 -3.65 -16.92
C ARG A 7 0.83 -2.89 -17.61
N THR A 8 -0.08 -3.60 -18.27
CA THR A 8 -1.18 -3.02 -19.05
C THR A 8 -2.57 -3.27 -18.47
N LEU A 9 -2.66 -4.01 -17.36
CA LEU A 9 -3.96 -4.29 -16.75
C LEU A 9 -4.58 -3.01 -16.19
N PRO A 10 -5.90 -2.81 -16.34
CA PRO A 10 -6.57 -1.68 -15.73
C PRO A 10 -6.65 -1.84 -14.21
N LEU A 11 -6.79 -0.72 -13.51
CA LEU A 11 -7.18 -0.71 -12.10
C LEU A 11 -8.47 -1.49 -11.85
N GLY A 12 -8.54 -2.13 -10.69
CA GLY A 12 -9.68 -2.94 -10.30
C GLY A 12 -9.83 -4.23 -11.10
N HIS A 13 -8.78 -4.69 -11.81
CA HIS A 13 -8.77 -5.99 -12.48
C HIS A 13 -9.18 -7.11 -11.51
N ALA A 14 -9.94 -8.09 -11.99
CA ALA A 14 -10.41 -9.20 -11.17
C ALA A 14 -9.26 -10.21 -10.95
N TRP A 15 -8.73 -10.25 -9.72
CA TRP A 15 -7.70 -11.18 -9.31
C TRP A 15 -8.30 -12.41 -8.65
N THR A 16 -7.92 -13.59 -9.11
CA THR A 16 -8.11 -14.82 -8.32
C THR A 16 -6.97 -14.93 -7.30
N PRO A 17 -7.20 -15.61 -6.16
CA PRO A 17 -6.13 -15.95 -5.20
C PRO A 17 -4.86 -16.50 -5.84
N GLN A 18 -5.03 -17.49 -6.74
CA GLN A 18 -3.93 -18.17 -7.39
C GLN A 18 -3.14 -17.24 -8.31
N THR A 19 -3.83 -16.42 -9.11
CA THR A 19 -3.17 -15.45 -10.00
C THR A 19 -2.44 -14.35 -9.22
N LEU A 20 -2.99 -13.93 -8.08
CA LEU A 20 -2.37 -12.92 -7.24
C LEU A 20 -1.07 -13.45 -6.63
N GLN A 21 -1.08 -14.69 -6.10
CA GLN A 21 0.12 -15.38 -5.59
C GLN A 21 1.18 -15.61 -6.65
N GLN A 22 0.78 -15.95 -7.87
CA GLN A 22 1.71 -16.18 -8.98
C GLN A 22 2.46 -14.92 -9.41
N HIS A 23 1.85 -13.75 -9.26
CA HIS A 23 2.39 -12.48 -9.78
C HIS A 23 3.00 -11.59 -8.70
N PHE A 24 2.54 -11.69 -7.46
CA PHE A 24 2.95 -10.82 -6.38
C PHE A 24 3.48 -11.60 -5.18
N ALA A 25 4.62 -11.17 -4.67
CA ALA A 25 5.19 -11.65 -3.42
C ALA A 25 4.49 -11.04 -2.20
N ALA A 26 3.99 -9.80 -2.33
CA ALA A 26 3.20 -9.12 -1.30
C ALA A 26 2.15 -8.22 -1.92
N VAL A 27 1.06 -7.97 -1.20
CA VAL A 27 0.04 -6.99 -1.59
C VAL A 27 -0.31 -6.15 -0.38
N VAL A 28 -0.06 -4.85 -0.45
CA VAL A 28 -0.19 -3.95 0.71
C VAL A 28 -1.17 -2.83 0.36
N GLY A 29 -1.97 -2.43 1.35
CA GLY A 29 -2.84 -1.26 1.25
C GLY A 29 -2.16 -0.01 1.83
N GLY A 30 -2.32 1.13 1.16
CA GLY A 30 -2.00 2.45 1.68
C GLY A 30 -3.27 3.22 1.98
N VAL A 31 -3.35 3.92 3.10
CA VAL A 31 -4.49 4.77 3.44
C VAL A 31 -4.04 6.12 3.98
N ALA A 32 -4.63 7.18 3.44
CA ALA A 32 -4.53 8.54 3.96
C ALA A 32 -5.95 9.07 4.20
N TYR A 33 -6.15 9.68 5.37
CA TYR A 33 -7.49 10.06 5.82
C TYR A 33 -7.97 11.37 5.18
N PRO A 34 -9.30 11.58 5.11
CA PRO A 34 -9.85 12.82 4.60
C PRO A 34 -9.42 14.03 5.44
N GLY A 35 -9.21 15.15 4.76
CA GLY A 35 -8.85 16.44 5.33
C GLY A 35 -9.49 17.57 4.55
N ARG A 36 -8.68 18.36 3.85
CA ARG A 36 -9.19 19.35 2.88
C ARG A 36 -9.63 18.71 1.55
N ARG A 37 -9.12 17.51 1.28
CA ARG A 37 -9.50 16.68 0.15
C ARG A 37 -10.07 15.35 0.68
N PRO A 38 -10.84 14.63 -0.16
CA PRO A 38 -11.25 13.27 0.14
C PRO A 38 -10.06 12.40 0.54
N GLY A 39 -10.27 11.49 1.49
CA GLY A 39 -9.26 10.51 1.87
C GLY A 39 -9.15 9.43 0.79
N HIS A 40 -8.03 8.71 0.79
CA HIS A 40 -7.69 7.81 -0.29
C HIS A 40 -7.15 6.48 0.25
N ALA A 41 -7.61 5.39 -0.36
CA ALA A 41 -7.17 4.04 -0.11
C ALA A 41 -6.62 3.47 -1.42
N ILE A 42 -5.44 2.88 -1.39
CA ILE A 42 -4.76 2.33 -2.57
C ILE A 42 -4.24 0.93 -2.24
N VAL A 43 -4.33 -0.01 -3.18
CA VAL A 43 -3.77 -1.35 -3.05
C VAL A 43 -2.64 -1.51 -4.05
N VAL A 44 -1.47 -1.95 -3.58
CA VAL A 44 -0.28 -2.11 -4.41
C VAL A 44 0.28 -3.51 -4.24
N GLY A 45 0.52 -4.19 -5.37
CA GLY A 45 1.19 -5.49 -5.41
C GLY A 45 2.68 -5.32 -5.73
N LEU A 46 3.54 -5.97 -4.95
CA LEU A 46 4.97 -6.10 -5.22
C LEU A 46 5.22 -7.43 -5.93
N CYS A 47 5.83 -7.38 -7.13
CA CYS A 47 6.19 -8.56 -7.87
C CYS A 47 7.27 -9.38 -7.15
N HIS A 48 7.34 -10.68 -7.46
CA HIS A 48 8.42 -11.55 -6.96
C HIS A 48 9.79 -11.01 -7.39
N PRO A 49 10.68 -10.68 -6.43
CA PRO A 49 12.00 -10.16 -6.75
C PRO A 49 12.86 -11.25 -7.39
N ARG A 50 13.58 -10.90 -8.46
CA ARG A 50 14.54 -11.79 -9.13
C ARG A 50 15.95 -11.68 -8.57
N ASP A 51 16.27 -10.52 -7.99
CA ASP A 51 17.53 -10.23 -7.33
C ASP A 51 17.27 -9.25 -6.17
N ARG A 52 18.33 -8.90 -5.43
CA ARG A 52 18.26 -8.03 -4.24
C ARG A 52 17.69 -6.63 -4.55
N ASP A 53 17.93 -6.13 -5.75
CA ASP A 53 17.58 -4.76 -6.15
C ASP A 53 16.34 -4.71 -7.09
N ASP A 54 15.76 -5.87 -7.42
CA ASP A 54 14.53 -6.01 -8.20
C ASP A 54 13.33 -5.58 -7.36
N PHE A 55 12.86 -4.36 -7.61
CA PHE A 55 11.64 -3.81 -7.04
C PHE A 55 10.71 -3.43 -8.19
N GLU A 56 9.60 -4.14 -8.34
CA GLU A 56 8.56 -3.82 -9.33
C GLU A 56 7.20 -3.87 -8.64
N ALA A 57 6.51 -2.73 -8.61
CA ALA A 57 5.26 -2.53 -7.88
C ALA A 57 4.14 -2.03 -8.82
N HIS A 58 2.93 -2.52 -8.60
CA HIS A 58 1.76 -2.24 -9.43
C HIS A 58 0.61 -1.77 -8.56
N VAL A 59 0.02 -0.62 -8.88
CA VAL A 59 -1.26 -0.20 -8.29
C VAL A 59 -2.36 -1.12 -8.83
N LEU A 60 -3.08 -1.80 -7.93
CA LEU A 60 -4.09 -2.80 -8.29
C LEU A 60 -5.50 -2.25 -8.20
N ASP A 61 -5.76 -1.40 -7.21
CA ASP A 61 -7.07 -0.84 -6.91
C ASP A 61 -6.93 0.46 -6.12
N GLU A 62 -7.94 1.31 -6.19
CA GLU A 62 -8.01 2.51 -5.39
C GLU A 62 -9.47 2.90 -5.08
N SER A 63 -9.66 3.61 -3.98
CA SER A 63 -10.95 4.14 -3.57
C SER A 63 -10.76 5.48 -2.88
N GLU A 64 -11.66 6.41 -3.16
CA GLU A 64 -11.68 7.74 -2.57
C GLU A 64 -12.98 7.97 -1.78
N SER A 65 -12.91 8.71 -0.67
CA SER A 65 -14.09 9.09 0.09
C SER A 65 -13.85 10.31 0.99
N GLU A 66 -14.80 11.24 1.00
CA GLU A 66 -14.84 12.35 1.96
C GLU A 66 -15.22 11.88 3.38
N ASP A 67 -16.03 10.82 3.48
CA ASP A 67 -16.41 10.23 4.77
C ASP A 67 -15.35 9.22 5.23
N LEU A 68 -14.78 9.45 6.42
CA LEU A 68 -13.79 8.56 7.03
C LEU A 68 -14.35 7.15 7.26
N GLY A 69 -15.64 7.04 7.62
CA GLY A 69 -16.29 5.75 7.83
C GLY A 69 -16.41 4.93 6.56
N ALA A 70 -16.86 5.54 5.47
CA ALA A 70 -16.96 4.94 4.15
C ALA A 70 -15.58 4.55 3.61
N LEU A 71 -14.56 5.40 3.79
CA LEU A 71 -13.18 5.08 3.43
C LEU A 71 -12.68 3.81 4.13
N LEU A 72 -12.88 3.70 5.45
CA LEU A 72 -12.44 2.53 6.23
C LEU A 72 -13.23 1.26 5.87
N ARG A 73 -14.52 1.38 5.52
CA ARG A 73 -15.28 0.26 4.96
C ARG A 73 -14.75 -0.18 3.59
N ALA A 74 -14.38 0.76 2.74
CA ALA A 74 -13.74 0.48 1.46
C ALA A 74 -12.40 -0.23 1.66
N CYS A 75 -11.56 0.23 2.60
CA CYS A 75 -10.32 -0.44 2.99
C CYS A 75 -10.58 -1.90 3.42
N ARG A 76 -11.60 -2.14 4.23
CA ARG A 76 -11.98 -3.50 4.65
C ARG A 76 -12.46 -4.36 3.48
N ALA A 77 -13.24 -3.80 2.56
CA ALA A 77 -13.74 -4.51 1.38
C ALA A 77 -12.60 -4.88 0.42
N LEU A 78 -11.69 -3.93 0.15
CA LEU A 78 -10.48 -4.16 -0.64
C LEU A 78 -9.57 -5.17 0.05
N GLY A 79 -9.34 -5.06 1.36
CA GLY A 79 -8.58 -6.04 2.13
C GLY A 79 -9.12 -7.46 1.96
N LYS A 80 -10.44 -7.65 2.04
CA LYS A 80 -11.07 -8.96 1.77
C LYS A 80 -10.85 -9.45 0.34
N ARG A 81 -10.86 -8.55 -0.64
CA ARG A 81 -10.63 -8.88 -2.06
C ARG A 81 -9.19 -9.33 -2.32
N TYR A 82 -8.22 -8.70 -1.66
CA TYR A 82 -6.79 -8.88 -1.90
C TYR A 82 -6.07 -9.72 -0.84
N ARG A 83 -6.79 -10.25 0.15
CA ARG A 83 -6.30 -11.20 1.17
C ARG A 83 -6.99 -12.56 1.01
N PRO A 84 -6.48 -13.46 0.14
CA PRO A 84 -7.07 -14.77 -0.05
C PRO A 84 -7.05 -15.63 1.21
N ALA A 85 -8.17 -16.30 1.48
CA ALA A 85 -8.23 -17.32 2.53
C ALA A 85 -7.30 -18.49 2.20
N GLY A 86 -6.54 -18.97 3.20
CA GLY A 86 -5.63 -20.11 3.05
C GLY A 86 -4.18 -19.76 2.69
N MET A 87 -3.82 -18.47 2.65
CA MET A 87 -2.40 -18.09 2.77
C MET A 87 -1.92 -18.46 4.18
N GLY A 88 -0.81 -19.21 4.27
CA GLY A 88 -0.21 -19.63 5.54
C GLY A 88 0.27 -18.46 6.41
N LEU A 89 1.04 -18.77 7.46
CA LEU A 89 1.48 -17.90 8.58
C LEU A 89 2.02 -16.49 8.23
N TYR A 90 2.31 -16.21 6.96
CA TYR A 90 2.70 -14.89 6.48
C TYR A 90 1.50 -14.19 5.85
N ASP A 91 0.80 -13.42 6.67
CA ASP A 91 -0.31 -12.56 6.25
C ASP A 91 0.22 -11.51 5.26
N LEU A 92 0.10 -11.79 3.95
CA LEU A 92 0.69 -10.97 2.89
C LEU A 92 0.03 -9.60 2.72
N PHE A 93 -1.04 -9.33 3.47
CA PHE A 93 -1.84 -8.12 3.35
C PHE A 93 -1.91 -7.34 4.65
N ARG A 94 -1.47 -6.08 4.59
CA ARG A 94 -1.62 -5.09 5.67
C ARG A 94 -1.96 -3.72 5.09
N TRP A 95 -2.64 -2.90 5.88
CA TRP A 95 -2.80 -1.47 5.59
C TRP A 95 -1.69 -0.68 6.25
N ILE A 96 -1.21 0.36 5.57
CA ILE A 96 -0.21 1.31 6.05
C ILE A 96 -0.78 2.72 5.92
N GLY A 97 -0.70 3.50 6.99
CA GLY A 97 -1.20 4.87 7.05
C GLY A 97 -0.91 5.47 8.41
N ASP A 98 -1.72 6.42 8.85
CA ASP A 98 -1.65 6.93 10.22
C ASP A 98 -2.43 6.03 11.19
N GLY A 99 -1.72 5.07 11.80
CA GLY A 99 -2.31 4.18 12.81
C GLY A 99 -2.64 4.88 14.14
N LYS A 100 -2.17 6.12 14.35
CA LYS A 100 -2.39 6.90 15.58
C LYS A 100 -3.61 7.82 15.50
N HIS A 101 -4.19 8.03 14.30
CA HIS A 101 -5.36 8.87 14.10
C HIS A 101 -6.57 8.40 14.94
N VAL A 102 -6.92 9.18 15.97
CA VAL A 102 -7.91 8.80 17.00
C VAL A 102 -9.26 8.41 16.40
N GLY A 103 -9.83 9.27 15.54
CA GLY A 103 -11.14 9.01 14.94
C GLY A 103 -11.15 7.78 14.01
N ALA A 104 -10.00 7.44 13.40
CA ALA A 104 -9.90 6.28 12.53
C ALA A 104 -9.84 5.01 13.38
N ARG A 105 -9.05 5.03 14.46
CA ARG A 105 -8.95 3.92 15.43
C ARG A 105 -10.31 3.58 16.04
N GLU A 106 -11.12 4.57 16.42
CA GLU A 106 -12.46 4.33 16.97
C GLU A 106 -13.40 3.68 15.95
N ILE A 107 -13.36 4.11 14.69
CA ILE A 107 -14.14 3.49 13.61
C ILE A 107 -13.65 2.06 13.35
N VAL A 108 -12.34 1.85 13.24
CA VAL A 108 -11.74 0.52 13.06
C VAL A 108 -12.15 -0.42 14.19
N TYR A 109 -12.12 0.05 15.45
CA TYR A 109 -12.58 -0.74 16.60
C TYR A 109 -14.04 -1.15 16.46
N ARG A 110 -14.93 -0.22 16.09
CA ARG A 110 -16.35 -0.52 15.84
C ARG A 110 -16.53 -1.52 14.70
N LEU A 111 -15.88 -1.30 13.56
CA LEU A 111 -15.95 -2.17 12.38
C LEU A 111 -15.47 -3.60 12.71
N ASN A 112 -14.40 -3.72 13.50
CA ASN A 112 -13.85 -5.00 13.92
C ASN A 112 -14.71 -5.71 14.98
N GLY A 113 -15.56 -4.97 15.71
CA GLY A 113 -16.49 -5.50 16.69
C GLY A 113 -17.84 -5.95 16.12
N GLU A 114 -18.14 -5.68 14.84
CA GLU A 114 -19.40 -6.14 14.23
C GLU A 114 -19.41 -7.69 14.11
N PRO A 115 -20.55 -8.36 14.37
CA PRO A 115 -20.66 -9.82 14.27
C PRO A 115 -20.24 -10.36 12.89
N GLY A 116 -19.49 -11.47 12.88
CA GLY A 116 -19.06 -12.14 11.64
C GLY A 116 -17.77 -11.60 11.01
N ASN A 117 -17.06 -10.68 11.67
CA ASN A 117 -15.83 -10.06 11.15
C ASN A 117 -14.52 -10.63 11.70
N GLU A 118 -14.55 -11.75 12.41
CA GLU A 118 -13.37 -12.37 13.05
C GLU A 118 -12.20 -12.59 12.08
N TYR A 119 -12.51 -12.97 10.83
CA TYR A 119 -11.54 -13.27 9.78
C TYR A 119 -11.23 -12.09 8.84
N ASN A 120 -11.85 -10.92 9.06
CA ASN A 120 -11.69 -9.75 8.20
C ASN A 120 -11.47 -8.47 9.01
N ARG A 121 -10.61 -8.58 10.03
CA ARG A 121 -10.21 -7.44 10.85
C ARG A 121 -9.37 -6.46 10.04
N LEU A 122 -9.72 -5.19 10.14
CA LEU A 122 -8.94 -4.08 9.61
C LEU A 122 -7.89 -3.67 10.66
N SER A 123 -6.62 -3.64 10.25
CA SER A 123 -5.50 -3.13 11.05
C SER A 123 -4.66 -2.21 10.17
N ILE A 124 -4.29 -1.04 10.69
CA ILE A 124 -3.52 -0.02 9.98
C ILE A 124 -2.19 0.15 10.71
N GLY A 125 -1.11 -0.30 10.08
CA GLY A 125 0.26 -0.06 10.52
C GLY A 125 0.67 1.38 10.28
N SER A 126 1.52 1.91 11.15
CA SER A 126 2.12 3.24 10.95
C SER A 126 3.37 3.14 10.10
N THR A 127 3.62 4.15 9.28
CA THR A 127 4.88 4.31 8.54
C THR A 127 5.76 5.36 9.21
N THR A 128 7.08 5.18 9.11
CA THR A 128 8.09 6.14 9.60
C THR A 128 8.03 7.49 8.87
N MET A 129 7.42 7.53 7.68
CA MET A 129 7.18 8.78 6.94
C MET A 129 6.31 9.78 7.70
N LEU A 130 5.52 9.34 8.68
CA LEU A 130 4.72 10.23 9.51
C LEU A 130 5.55 11.02 10.52
N ASP A 131 6.78 10.57 10.80
CA ASP A 131 7.71 11.22 11.71
C ASP A 131 8.65 12.19 10.97
N ASP A 132 8.57 12.26 9.63
CA ASP A 132 9.34 13.19 8.79
C ASP A 132 8.78 14.62 8.89
N PRO A 133 9.59 15.65 9.20
CA PRO A 133 9.14 17.04 9.22
C PRO A 133 8.73 17.57 7.84
N THR A 134 9.18 16.93 6.76
CA THR A 134 8.96 17.29 5.35
C THR A 134 8.49 16.08 4.53
N PRO A 135 7.37 15.44 4.90
CA PRO A 135 7.00 14.12 4.38
C PRO A 135 6.79 14.13 2.86
N TYR A 136 6.31 15.23 2.31
CA TYR A 136 6.10 15.39 0.87
C TYR A 136 7.40 15.37 0.07
N LEU A 137 8.50 15.92 0.57
CA LEU A 137 9.79 15.81 -0.12
C LEU A 137 10.23 14.35 -0.25
N SER A 138 10.13 13.61 0.86
CA SER A 138 10.49 12.19 0.89
C SER A 138 9.57 11.34 0.00
N ILE A 139 8.25 11.59 0.04
CA ILE A 139 7.29 10.89 -0.83
C ILE A 139 7.57 11.20 -2.30
N PHE A 140 7.73 12.47 -2.68
CA PHE A 140 7.98 12.84 -4.07
C PHE A 140 9.32 12.30 -4.57
N ALA A 141 10.38 12.34 -3.75
CA ALA A 141 11.66 11.73 -4.11
C ALA A 141 11.49 10.23 -4.38
N LEU A 142 10.81 9.51 -3.48
CA LEU A 142 10.55 8.08 -3.61
C LEU A 142 9.73 7.75 -4.87
N LEU A 143 8.61 8.43 -5.09
CA LEU A 143 7.71 8.14 -6.19
C LEU A 143 8.32 8.57 -7.54
N SER A 144 9.04 9.70 -7.59
CA SER A 144 9.71 10.14 -8.81
C SER A 144 10.75 9.12 -9.26
N ASP A 145 11.59 8.62 -8.35
CA ASP A 145 12.62 7.63 -8.67
C ASP A 145 12.04 6.35 -9.27
N LEU A 146 10.89 5.91 -8.76
CA LEU A 146 10.23 4.68 -9.21
C LEU A 146 9.40 4.86 -10.49
N THR A 147 9.06 6.10 -10.86
CA THR A 147 8.23 6.40 -12.05
C THR A 147 9.02 6.97 -13.22
N ARG A 148 10.31 7.28 -13.04
CA ARG A 148 11.24 7.68 -14.13
C ARG A 148 11.21 6.65 -15.28
N PRO A 149 11.13 7.07 -16.56
CA PRO A 149 11.04 6.15 -17.70
C PRO A 149 12.17 5.12 -17.77
N GLU A 150 13.39 5.52 -17.42
CA GLU A 150 14.60 4.67 -17.52
C GLU A 150 14.68 3.63 -16.40
N THR A 151 14.07 3.92 -15.25
CA THR A 151 14.10 3.09 -14.04
C THR A 151 12.69 2.74 -13.58
N LYS A 152 11.74 2.66 -14.51
CA LYS A 152 10.32 2.51 -14.18
C LYS A 152 10.07 1.20 -13.45
N ARG A 153 9.75 1.34 -12.17
CA ARG A 153 9.53 0.27 -11.21
C ARG A 153 8.16 0.35 -10.56
N LEU A 154 7.48 1.49 -10.67
CA LEU A 154 6.10 1.69 -10.21
C LEU A 154 5.18 1.90 -11.41
N TYR A 155 4.17 1.04 -11.53
CA TYR A 155 3.14 1.09 -12.56
C TYR A 155 1.81 1.54 -11.94
N LEU A 156 1.33 2.70 -12.38
CA LEU A 156 0.15 3.38 -11.83
C LEU A 156 -1.18 2.99 -12.50
N HIS A 157 -1.15 2.37 -13.68
CA HIS A 157 -2.33 1.82 -14.37
C HIS A 157 -3.52 2.77 -14.55
N GLY A 158 -3.26 4.07 -14.72
CA GLY A 158 -4.31 5.09 -14.84
C GLY A 158 -4.87 5.58 -13.50
N SER A 159 -4.16 5.32 -12.40
CA SER A 159 -4.46 5.86 -11.06
C SER A 159 -4.59 7.37 -11.09
N GLN A 160 -5.57 7.87 -10.35
CA GLN A 160 -5.79 9.29 -10.15
C GLN A 160 -4.58 9.97 -9.48
N VAL A 161 -3.77 9.22 -8.73
CA VAL A 161 -2.54 9.71 -8.11
C VAL A 161 -1.54 10.20 -9.16
N GLN A 162 -1.53 9.61 -10.37
CA GLN A 162 -0.68 10.06 -11.46
C GLN A 162 -0.97 11.52 -11.85
N LEU A 163 -2.24 11.91 -11.90
CA LEU A 163 -2.65 13.28 -12.19
C LEU A 163 -2.36 14.20 -11.00
N ALA A 164 -2.68 13.74 -9.79
CA ALA A 164 -2.46 14.52 -8.56
C ALA A 164 -0.99 14.91 -8.35
N MET A 165 -0.04 14.04 -8.72
CA MET A 165 1.40 14.34 -8.64
C MET A 165 1.83 15.54 -9.49
N HIS A 166 1.07 15.91 -10.51
CA HIS A 166 1.35 17.09 -11.34
C HIS A 166 0.69 18.38 -10.82
N GLU A 167 -0.22 18.28 -9.83
CA GLU A 167 -0.93 19.44 -9.28
C GLU A 167 -0.12 20.22 -8.25
N ILE A 168 0.86 19.57 -7.60
CA ILE A 168 1.71 20.22 -6.59
C ILE A 168 2.96 20.78 -7.29
N PRO A 169 3.15 22.11 -7.32
CA PRO A 169 4.36 22.72 -7.88
C PRO A 169 5.61 22.26 -7.14
N ARG A 170 6.71 22.03 -7.87
CA ARG A 170 7.95 21.46 -7.30
C ARG A 170 8.56 22.34 -6.20
N ASP A 171 8.41 23.65 -6.31
CA ASP A 171 8.84 24.66 -5.35
C ASP A 171 7.97 24.70 -4.08
N GLU A 172 6.75 24.18 -4.13
CA GLU A 172 5.83 24.12 -2.99
C GLU A 172 5.88 22.79 -2.21
N VAL A 173 6.53 21.75 -2.76
CA VAL A 173 6.56 20.39 -2.16
C VAL A 173 7.12 20.41 -0.73
N ALA A 174 8.16 21.22 -0.47
CA ALA A 174 8.80 21.31 0.84
C ALA A 174 7.89 21.84 1.95
N GLU A 175 6.92 22.70 1.60
CA GLU A 175 6.01 23.34 2.55
C GLU A 175 4.65 22.61 2.62
N THR A 176 4.45 21.61 1.76
CA THR A 176 3.20 20.87 1.67
C THR A 176 3.00 19.97 2.90
N LYS A 177 1.82 20.08 3.51
CA LYS A 177 1.45 19.35 4.74
C LYS A 177 0.65 18.09 4.41
N LEU A 178 0.75 17.07 5.27
CA LEU A 178 -0.15 15.90 5.25
C LEU A 178 -1.63 16.32 5.27
N GLY A 179 -2.48 15.56 4.58
CA GLY A 179 -3.86 15.87 4.27
C GLY A 179 -4.07 16.78 3.04
N THR A 180 -3.01 17.20 2.35
CA THR A 180 -3.14 18.07 1.16
C THR A 180 -3.51 17.28 -0.09
N ALA A 181 -2.87 16.13 -0.31
CA ALA A 181 -3.10 15.22 -1.43
C ALA A 181 -3.09 13.76 -0.91
N PRO A 182 -4.18 13.31 -0.26
CA PRO A 182 -4.26 11.99 0.36
C PRO A 182 -3.91 10.83 -0.58
N GLY A 183 -4.21 10.91 -1.87
CA GLY A 183 -3.80 9.89 -2.85
C GLY A 183 -2.28 9.72 -2.96
N ILE A 184 -1.53 10.83 -2.99
CA ILE A 184 -0.06 10.82 -3.03
C ILE A 184 0.51 10.28 -1.72
N GLU A 185 -0.08 10.70 -0.59
CA GLU A 185 0.31 10.23 0.74
C GLU A 185 0.12 8.72 0.88
N ALA A 186 -1.08 8.22 0.57
CA ALA A 186 -1.40 6.80 0.62
C ALA A 186 -0.44 5.97 -0.25
N LEU A 187 -0.13 6.45 -1.47
CA LEU A 187 0.83 5.80 -2.36
C LEU A 187 2.27 5.85 -1.80
N GLY A 188 2.70 6.98 -1.24
CA GLY A 188 4.01 7.08 -0.59
C GLY A 188 4.16 6.10 0.57
N PHE A 189 3.15 6.05 1.44
CA PHE A 189 3.13 5.17 2.62
C PHE A 189 3.20 3.69 2.24
N VAL A 190 2.40 3.25 1.27
CA VAL A 190 2.41 1.85 0.83
C VAL A 190 3.71 1.47 0.14
N ILE A 191 4.30 2.36 -0.67
CA ILE A 191 5.56 2.06 -1.37
C ILE A 191 6.71 1.97 -0.37
N GLN A 192 6.76 2.85 0.63
CA GLN A 192 7.74 2.74 1.71
C GLN A 192 7.64 1.39 2.43
N GLY A 193 6.43 1.03 2.84
CA GLY A 193 6.21 -0.26 3.50
C GLY A 193 6.49 -1.48 2.61
N LEU A 194 6.27 -1.38 1.30
CA LEU A 194 6.62 -2.43 0.35
C LEU A 194 8.14 -2.56 0.17
N ARG A 195 8.92 -1.49 0.29
CA ARG A 195 10.38 -1.58 0.26
C ARG A 195 10.92 -2.32 1.48
N GLU A 196 10.33 -2.08 2.65
CA GLU A 196 10.63 -2.81 3.88
C GLU A 196 10.27 -4.30 3.74
N GLU A 197 9.10 -4.61 3.13
CA GLU A 197 8.73 -5.99 2.80
C GLU A 197 9.68 -6.65 1.81
N ALA A 198 10.05 -5.96 0.72
CA ALA A 198 10.92 -6.51 -0.31
C ALA A 198 12.26 -6.98 0.29
N ALA A 199 12.82 -6.19 1.22
CA ALA A 199 14.05 -6.56 1.92
C ALA A 199 13.88 -7.82 2.77
N MET A 200 12.76 -7.95 3.50
CA MET A 200 12.47 -9.15 4.30
C MET A 200 12.19 -10.38 3.45
N ILE A 201 11.43 -10.23 2.36
CA ILE A 201 11.14 -11.32 1.42
C ILE A 201 12.44 -11.82 0.80
N TRP A 202 13.30 -10.91 0.33
CA TRP A 202 14.61 -11.28 -0.19
C TRP A 202 15.46 -12.00 0.86
N HIS A 203 15.51 -11.49 2.10
CA HIS A 203 16.22 -12.14 3.21
C HIS A 203 15.76 -13.59 3.40
N ARG A 204 14.44 -13.82 3.50
CA ARG A 204 13.88 -15.18 3.65
C ARG A 204 14.17 -16.08 2.45
N MET A 205 14.17 -15.54 1.23
CA MET A 205 14.49 -16.31 0.01
C MET A 205 15.94 -16.80 0.01
N VAL A 206 16.87 -16.00 0.53
CA VAL A 206 18.31 -16.36 0.58
C VAL A 206 18.65 -17.16 1.84
N HIS A 207 17.88 -17.01 2.91
CA HIS A 207 18.08 -17.66 4.22
C HIS A 207 16.86 -18.49 4.66
N PRO A 208 16.47 -19.53 3.93
CA PRO A 208 15.22 -20.27 4.18
C PRO A 208 15.20 -21.08 5.49
N HIS A 209 16.35 -21.25 6.16
CA HIS A 209 16.48 -22.01 7.40
C HIS A 209 16.61 -21.14 8.66
N ASP A 210 16.71 -19.81 8.52
CA ASP A 210 16.84 -18.91 9.66
C ASP A 210 15.49 -18.65 10.36
N ASP A 211 14.36 -19.01 9.72
CA ASP A 211 13.00 -18.88 10.28
C ASP A 211 12.63 -20.05 11.24
N ASP A 212 13.47 -21.08 11.41
CA ASP A 212 13.25 -22.19 12.36
C ASP A 212 13.65 -21.83 13.81
N GLU A 213 14.34 -20.70 14.02
CA GLU A 213 14.55 -20.16 15.36
C GLU A 213 13.32 -19.36 15.79
N VAL A 214 12.43 -20.04 16.54
CA VAL A 214 11.35 -19.39 17.29
C VAL A 214 11.97 -18.33 18.20
N VAL A 215 11.93 -17.06 17.78
CA VAL A 215 12.21 -15.94 18.68
C VAL A 215 11.08 -15.92 19.70
N ASN A 216 11.33 -16.54 20.85
CA ASN A 216 10.50 -16.39 22.05
C ASN A 216 10.57 -14.92 22.49
N TRP A 217 9.57 -14.14 22.09
CA TRP A 217 9.28 -12.83 22.67
C TRP A 217 8.51 -12.99 23.99
#